data_AF-A0A8I0JAX9-F1
#
_entry.id   AF-A0A8I0JAX9-F1
#
_cell.length_a   1.000
_cell.length_b   1.000
_cell.length_c   1.000
_cell.angle_alpha   90.00
_cell.angle_beta   90.00
_cell.angle_gamma   90.00
#
_symmetry.space_group_name_H-M   'P 1'
#
loop_
_entity.id
_entity.type
_entity.pdbx_description
1 polymer ?
#
loop_
_entity_poly.entity_id
_entity_poly.type
_entity_poly.pdbx_seq_one_letter_code
_entity_poly.pdbx_strand_id
1 'polypeptide(L)'
;CRSCPSCLSRKTNLCTAIRSTQGQGLMPDGTSRFSIGKDKIHHYMGCSTFANYTVLPEIAVAKVNPDAPFDKICYIGCGVTTGI
;
A
#
# COMPACT_ATOMS: atom_id res chain seq x y z
N CYS A 1 7.50 0.26 7.85
CA CYS A 1 7.11 -0.09 9.24
C CYS A 1 8.06 0.42 10.32
N ARG A 2 9.29 0.86 10.01
CA ARG A 2 10.28 1.37 11.00
C ARG A 2 10.77 0.37 12.06
N SER A 3 10.42 -0.91 11.95
CA SER A 3 10.79 -1.95 12.92
C SER A 3 11.44 -3.20 12.31
N CYS A 4 11.20 -3.49 11.03
CA CYS A 4 11.79 -4.68 10.39
C CYS A 4 13.27 -4.46 10.02
N PRO A 5 14.08 -5.54 9.89
CA PRO A 5 15.50 -5.45 9.55
C PRO A 5 15.76 -4.59 8.29
N SER A 6 14.94 -4.74 7.25
CA SER A 6 15.07 -3.95 6.02
C SER A 6 14.88 -2.45 6.25
N CYS A 7 13.84 -2.06 7.00
CA CYS A 7 13.61 -0.64 7.35
C CYS A 7 14.70 -0.06 8.23
N LEU A 8 15.33 -0.87 9.10
CA LEU A 8 16.40 -0.41 10.00
C LEU A 8 17.77 -0.37 9.31
N SER A 9 17.97 -1.17 8.25
CA SER A 9 19.26 -1.37 7.60
C SER A 9 19.85 -0.14 6.89
N ARG A 10 19.01 0.83 6.49
CA ARG A 10 19.34 1.95 5.59
C ARG A 10 19.90 1.55 4.21
N LYS A 11 19.90 0.26 3.86
CA LYS A 11 20.39 -0.25 2.57
C LYS A 11 19.28 -0.41 1.53
N THR A 12 18.02 -0.38 1.96
CA THR A 12 16.86 -0.62 1.11
C THR A 12 15.64 0.11 1.65
N ASN A 13 14.71 0.42 0.76
CA ASN A 13 13.36 0.90 1.07
C ASN A 13 12.30 -0.24 1.06
N LEU A 14 12.69 -1.48 0.76
CA LEU A 14 11.78 -2.63 0.67
C LEU A 14 11.42 -3.17 2.05
N CYS A 15 10.31 -2.70 2.61
CA CYS A 15 9.74 -3.17 3.87
C CYS A 15 9.35 -4.66 3.80
N THR A 16 9.83 -5.47 4.75
CA THR A 16 9.52 -6.91 4.81
C THR A 16 8.29 -7.24 5.66
N ALA A 17 7.79 -6.29 6.46
CA ALA A 17 6.68 -6.53 7.40
C ALA A 17 5.34 -6.89 6.74
N ILE A 18 5.13 -6.52 5.47
CA ILE A 18 3.88 -6.78 4.73
C ILE A 18 4.11 -7.68 3.51
N ARG A 19 5.35 -8.10 3.28
CA ARG A 19 5.76 -8.77 2.04
C ARG A 19 5.08 -10.14 1.89
N SER A 20 4.86 -10.84 3.00
CA SER A 20 4.25 -12.17 3.03
C SER A 20 2.78 -12.17 2.57
N THR A 21 2.01 -11.14 2.93
CA THR A 21 0.57 -11.05 2.59
C THR A 21 0.30 -10.24 1.33
N GLN A 22 1.13 -9.24 1.01
CA GLN A 22 0.97 -8.38 -0.17
C GLN A 22 0.90 -9.19 -1.46
N GLY A 23 1.79 -10.18 -1.64
CA GLY A 23 1.81 -11.05 -2.82
C GLY A 23 0.62 -12.01 -2.91
N GLN A 24 -0.07 -12.25 -1.78
CA GLN A 24 -1.27 -13.09 -1.71
C GLN A 24 -2.56 -12.27 -1.90
N GLY A 25 -2.44 -10.95 -2.04
CA GLY A 25 -3.58 -10.03 -2.14
C GLY A 25 -4.40 -9.96 -0.86
N LEU A 26 -3.73 -9.99 0.30
CA LEU A 26 -4.36 -9.98 1.62
C LEU A 26 -3.77 -8.87 2.51
N MET A 27 -4.58 -8.42 3.46
CA MET A 27 -4.14 -7.55 4.55
C MET A 27 -3.15 -8.27 5.46
N PRO A 28 -2.38 -7.56 6.32
CA PRO A 28 -1.42 -8.19 7.23
C PRO A 28 -2.03 -9.23 8.20
N ASP A 29 -3.34 -9.14 8.45
CA ASP A 29 -4.11 -10.10 9.25
C ASP A 29 -4.60 -11.33 8.46
N GLY A 30 -4.21 -11.46 7.18
CA GLY A 30 -4.57 -12.58 6.32
C GLY A 30 -5.99 -12.49 5.71
N THR A 31 -6.69 -11.38 5.88
CA THR A 31 -8.07 -11.21 5.41
C THR A 31 -8.18 -10.21 4.25
N SER A 32 -9.34 -10.16 3.60
CA SER A 32 -9.67 -9.08 2.64
C SER A 32 -10.60 -8.06 3.28
N ARG A 33 -10.68 -6.89 2.66
CA ARG A 33 -11.65 -5.82 2.96
C ARG A 33 -12.67 -5.63 1.83
N PHE A 34 -12.53 -6.43 0.77
CA PHE A 34 -13.37 -6.37 -0.41
C PHE A 34 -14.13 -7.69 -0.58
N SER A 35 -15.41 -7.55 -0.88
CA SER A 35 -16.30 -8.65 -1.23
C SER A 35 -17.39 -8.16 -2.18
N ILE A 36 -17.83 -9.01 -3.10
CA ILE A 36 -19.07 -8.82 -3.85
C ILE A 36 -19.99 -9.98 -3.49
N GLY A 37 -21.10 -9.68 -2.82
CA GLY A 37 -21.97 -10.71 -2.25
C GLY A 37 -21.22 -11.58 -1.25
N LYS A 38 -21.09 -12.87 -1.54
CA LYS A 38 -20.35 -13.84 -0.71
C LYS A 38 -18.91 -14.05 -1.18
N ASP A 39 -18.55 -13.52 -2.34
CA ASP A 39 -17.27 -13.77 -2.96
C ASP A 39 -16.23 -12.76 -2.46
N LYS A 40 -15.12 -13.29 -1.96
CA LYS A 40 -13.96 -12.51 -1.52
C LYS A 40 -13.23 -11.95 -2.74
N ILE A 41 -12.92 -10.66 -2.71
CA ILE A 41 -12.06 -10.03 -3.71
C ILE A 41 -10.70 -9.79 -3.09
N HIS A 42 -9.64 -10.14 -3.80
CA HIS A 42 -8.28 -9.92 -3.33
C HIS A 42 -7.87 -8.45 -3.45
N HIS A 43 -7.02 -8.01 -2.53
CA HIS A 43 -6.34 -6.73 -2.67
C HIS A 43 -5.29 -6.78 -3.77
N TYR A 44 -5.04 -5.65 -4.43
CA TYR A 44 -3.96 -5.51 -5.39
C TYR A 44 -2.86 -4.60 -4.84
N MET A 45 -1.64 -5.14 -4.77
CA MET A 45 -0.44 -4.45 -4.29
C MET A 45 -0.56 -3.78 -2.89
N GLY A 46 -1.56 -4.19 -2.10
CA GLY A 46 -1.84 -3.60 -0.79
C GLY A 46 -2.45 -2.19 -0.83
N CYS A 47 -2.89 -1.72 -2.00
CA CYS A 47 -3.48 -0.39 -2.18
C CYS A 47 -4.92 -0.43 -2.69
N SER A 48 -5.19 -1.22 -3.75
CA SER A 48 -6.53 -1.39 -4.34
C SER A 48 -7.26 -0.06 -4.63
N THR A 49 -6.60 0.86 -5.35
CA THR A 49 -7.07 2.25 -5.55
C THR A 49 -8.19 2.40 -6.58
N PHE A 50 -8.63 1.32 -7.23
CA PHE A 50 -9.78 1.33 -8.15
C PHE A 50 -11.08 1.00 -7.42
N ALA A 51 -11.34 1.74 -6.35
CA ALA A 51 -12.55 1.68 -5.55
C ALA A 51 -12.79 3.07 -4.93
N ASN A 52 -14.06 3.42 -4.68
CA ASN A 52 -14.40 4.70 -4.02
C ASN A 52 -13.81 4.79 -2.60
N TYR A 53 -13.62 3.64 -1.95
CA TYR A 53 -12.98 3.52 -0.65
C TYR A 53 -12.05 2.32 -0.64
N THR A 54 -10.94 2.44 0.08
CA THR A 54 -10.00 1.35 0.32
C THR A 54 -9.50 1.42 1.77
N VAL A 55 -9.07 0.29 2.30
CA VAL A 55 -8.54 0.15 3.66
C VAL A 55 -7.11 -0.31 3.56
N LEU A 56 -6.18 0.49 4.10
CA LEU A 56 -4.74 0.22 4.08
C LEU A 56 -4.20 0.09 5.51
N PRO A 57 -3.13 -0.70 5.71
CA PRO A 57 -2.33 -0.60 6.94
C PRO A 57 -1.73 0.79 7.07
N GLU A 58 -1.66 1.32 8.28
CA GLU A 58 -1.04 2.63 8.57
C GLU A 58 0.36 2.76 7.95
N ILE A 59 1.16 1.70 8.04
CA ILE A 59 2.53 1.65 7.51
C ILE A 59 2.63 1.74 5.98
N ALA A 60 1.52 1.68 5.25
CA ALA A 60 1.41 1.76 3.80
C ALA A 60 0.72 3.06 3.33
N VAL A 61 0.46 4.00 4.25
CA VAL A 61 -0.12 5.32 3.93
C VAL A 61 0.86 6.41 4.33
N ALA A 62 1.09 7.36 3.42
CA ALA A 62 1.89 8.55 3.70
C ALA A 62 0.98 9.79 3.68
N LYS A 63 0.97 10.55 4.78
CA LYS A 63 0.31 11.86 4.80
C LYS A 63 1.10 12.82 3.90
N VAL A 64 0.39 13.49 3.00
CA VAL A 64 0.95 14.47 2.06
C VAL A 64 0.57 15.90 2.48
N ASN A 65 1.22 16.89 1.88
CA ASN A 65 0.87 18.30 2.07
C ASN A 65 -0.57 18.55 1.58
N PRO A 66 -1.47 19.14 2.39
CA PRO A 66 -2.83 19.46 1.96
C PRO A 66 -2.92 20.43 0.78
N ASP A 67 -1.90 21.26 0.55
CA ASP A 67 -1.87 22.22 -0.56
C ASP A 67 -1.46 21.58 -1.91
N ALA A 68 -1.07 20.30 -1.89
CA ALA A 68 -0.62 19.61 -3.09
C ALA A 68 -1.81 19.16 -3.96
N PRO A 69 -1.85 19.50 -5.27
CA PRO A 69 -2.96 19.13 -6.15
C PRO A 69 -3.07 17.62 -6.33
N PHE A 70 -4.17 17.03 -5.84
CA PHE A 70 -4.36 15.57 -5.78
C PHE A 70 -4.29 14.89 -7.15
N ASP A 71 -4.86 15.54 -8.17
CA ASP A 71 -4.88 15.10 -9.58
C ASP A 71 -3.48 15.00 -10.21
N LYS A 72 -2.48 15.66 -9.62
CA LYS A 72 -1.08 15.63 -10.06
C LYS A 72 -0.22 14.74 -9.18
N ILE A 73 -0.36 14.85 -7.86
CA ILE A 73 0.51 14.10 -6.95
C ILE A 73 0.18 12.61 -6.88
N CYS A 74 -0.95 12.17 -7.42
CA CYS A 74 -1.28 10.75 -7.53
C CYS A 74 -0.19 9.94 -8.28
N TYR A 75 0.53 10.56 -9.23
CA TYR A 75 1.63 9.93 -9.95
C TYR A 75 2.88 9.67 -9.09
N ILE A 76 3.04 10.39 -7.97
CA ILE A 76 4.12 10.21 -7.00
C ILE A 76 3.98 8.87 -6.26
N GLY A 77 2.78 8.29 -6.19
CA GLY A 77 2.56 7.00 -5.52
C GLY A 77 3.26 5.81 -6.18
N CYS A 78 3.71 5.93 -7.43
CA CYS A 78 4.39 4.85 -8.15
C CYS A 78 5.32 5.37 -9.26
N GLY A 79 4.74 5.75 -10.41
CA GLY A 79 5.49 5.93 -11.66
C GLY A 79 6.60 6.97 -11.59
N VAL A 80 6.29 8.16 -11.06
CA VAL A 80 7.26 9.27 -10.97
C VAL A 80 8.43 8.87 -10.06
N THR A 81 8.17 8.46 -8.82
CA THR A 81 9.23 8.13 -7.86
C THR A 81 10.06 6.90 -8.22
N THR A 82 9.59 6.08 -9.17
CA THR A 82 10.28 4.86 -9.58
C THR A 82 11.30 5.12 -10.70
N GLY A 83 11.02 6.04 -11.63
CA GLY A 83 11.80 6.14 -12.87
C GLY A 83 11.92 7.52 -13.50
N ILE A 84 11.29 8.56 -12.95
CA ILE A 84 11.58 9.96 -13.30
C ILE A 84 12.53 10.51 -12.25
#